data_AF-A0A842X7B3-F1
#
_entry.id   AF-A0A842X7B3-F1
#
_cell.length_a   1.000
_cell.length_b   1.000
_cell.length_c   1.000
_cell.angle_alpha   90.00
_cell.angle_beta   90.00
_cell.angle_gamma   90.00
#
_symmetry.space_group_name_H-M   'P 1'
#
loop_
_entity.id
_entity.type
_entity.pdbx_description
1 polymer ?
#
loop_
_entity_poly.entity_id
_entity_poly.type
_entity_poly.pdbx_seq_one_letter_code
_entity_poly.pdbx_strand_id
1 'polypeptide(L)'
;MAEKKPEKKAEAPAAGKPVEKKPAAPPTGGGNESNLLAAAGYIVGLIAIIMYLVKKEDKFLRFHAMQSILLWVGAFVVAFVLWILSAVIGMVPVIGVLGCVFGFLGLAIWLVAVVAALYCAYKAFEGEKYELPYIGPMARKYE
;
A
#
# COMPACT_ATOMS: atom_id res chain seq x y z
N MET A 1 -4.57 -6.91 86.51
CA MET A 1 -5.39 -5.98 85.71
C MET A 1 -4.56 -5.60 84.48
N ALA A 2 -4.85 -6.21 83.33
CA ALA A 2 -4.11 -5.98 82.09
C ALA A 2 -5.04 -5.28 81.10
N GLU A 3 -4.78 -4.00 80.88
CA GLU A 3 -5.49 -3.12 79.96
C GLU A 3 -5.04 -3.43 78.52
N LYS A 4 -5.89 -4.11 77.73
CA LYS A 4 -5.66 -4.32 76.29
C LYS A 4 -6.19 -3.11 75.52
N LYS A 5 -5.28 -2.23 75.12
CA LYS A 5 -5.51 -1.17 74.12
C LYS A 5 -5.68 -1.82 72.73
N PRO A 6 -6.70 -1.45 71.92
CA PRO A 6 -6.82 -1.97 70.56
C PRO A 6 -5.79 -1.32 69.64
N GLU A 7 -5.05 -2.15 68.92
CA GLU A 7 -4.02 -1.76 67.96
C GLU A 7 -4.66 -1.04 66.76
N LYS A 8 -4.10 0.13 66.47
CA LYS A 8 -4.40 0.97 65.32
C LYS A 8 -4.11 0.18 64.05
N LYS A 9 -5.16 -0.13 63.28
CA LYS A 9 -5.10 -0.75 61.95
C LYS A 9 -4.11 0.04 61.07
N ALA A 10 -2.94 -0.55 60.83
CA ALA A 10 -1.96 -0.01 59.89
C ALA A 10 -2.55 -0.11 58.47
N GLU A 11 -2.85 1.05 57.89
CA GLU A 11 -3.18 1.21 56.49
C GLU A 11 -1.90 0.95 55.69
N ALA A 12 -1.86 -0.16 54.95
CA ALA A 12 -0.79 -0.45 54.01
C ALA A 12 -0.80 0.60 52.87
N PRO A 13 0.35 1.05 52.36
CA PRO A 13 0.40 2.03 51.28
C PRO A 13 -0.21 1.41 50.02
N ALA A 14 -1.13 2.14 49.40
CA ALA A 14 -1.77 1.79 48.14
C ALA A 14 -0.70 1.47 47.09
N ALA A 15 -0.62 0.20 46.70
CA ALA A 15 0.18 -0.25 45.58
C ALA A 15 -0.29 0.51 44.33
N GLY A 16 0.63 1.32 43.77
CA GLY A 16 0.42 2.01 42.51
C GLY A 16 0.01 1.02 41.43
N LYS A 17 -1.08 1.32 40.73
CA LYS A 17 -1.55 0.55 39.57
C LYS A 17 -0.38 0.39 38.59
N PRO A 18 -0.19 -0.78 37.95
CA PRO A 18 0.80 -0.93 36.90
C PRO A 18 0.51 0.11 35.82
N VAL A 19 1.44 1.03 35.59
CA VAL A 19 1.38 1.93 34.45
C VAL A 19 1.52 1.05 33.22
N GLU A 20 0.39 0.74 32.59
CA GLU A 20 0.33 0.07 31.31
C GLU A 20 1.21 0.84 30.34
N LYS A 21 2.35 0.26 29.99
CA LYS A 21 3.34 0.87 29.14
C LYS A 21 2.74 0.97 27.74
N LYS A 22 2.10 2.11 27.45
CA LYS A 22 1.62 2.49 26.12
C LYS A 22 2.72 2.11 25.11
N PRO A 23 2.43 1.28 24.09
CA PRO A 23 3.42 0.92 23.09
C PRO A 23 4.05 2.21 22.55
N ALA A 24 5.37 2.29 22.62
CA ALA A 24 6.11 3.41 22.07
C ALA A 24 5.73 3.55 20.59
N ALA A 25 5.37 4.78 20.19
CA ALA A 25 5.11 5.08 18.79
C ALA A 25 6.31 4.63 17.94
N PRO A 26 6.09 4.04 16.74
CA PRO A 26 7.20 3.62 15.89
C PRO A 26 8.09 4.82 15.56
N PRO A 27 9.41 4.60 15.39
CA PRO A 27 10.33 5.68 15.09
C PRO A 27 9.93 6.39 13.79
N THR A 28 9.87 7.71 13.88
CA THR A 28 9.68 8.63 12.76
C THR A 28 10.90 8.56 11.83
N GLY A 29 10.68 8.10 10.60
CA GLY A 29 11.66 8.15 9.50
C GLY A 29 12.20 6.77 9.11
N GLY A 30 11.77 6.27 7.94
CA GLY A 30 12.22 5.00 7.38
C GLY A 30 11.43 3.83 7.95
N GLY A 31 10.33 3.50 7.27
CA GLY A 31 9.66 2.24 7.50
C GLY A 31 10.65 1.06 7.45
N ASN A 32 10.40 0.04 8.28
CA ASN A 32 11.17 -1.20 8.31
C ASN A 32 11.39 -1.80 6.90
N GLU A 33 12.26 -2.81 6.77
CA GLU A 33 12.61 -3.43 5.47
C GLU A 33 11.41 -3.68 4.56
N SER A 34 10.28 -4.12 5.13
CA SER A 34 9.01 -4.36 4.43
C SER A 34 8.43 -3.11 3.78
N ASN A 35 8.47 -1.96 4.42
CA ASN A 35 7.98 -0.68 3.87
C ASN A 35 8.81 -0.22 2.68
N LEU A 36 10.14 -0.35 2.77
CA LEU A 36 11.04 -0.03 1.67
C LEU A 36 10.81 -0.95 0.47
N LEU A 37 10.66 -2.26 0.71
CA LEU A 37 10.41 -3.24 -0.35
C LEU A 37 9.02 -3.07 -0.97
N ALA A 38 8.02 -2.72 -0.17
CA ALA A 38 6.67 -2.41 -0.65
C ALA A 38 6.68 -1.17 -1.56
N ALA A 39 7.39 -0.11 -1.16
CA ALA A 39 7.56 1.09 -1.99
C ALA A 39 8.31 0.79 -3.29
N ALA A 40 9.40 0.01 -3.23
CA ALA A 40 10.16 -0.41 -4.41
C ALA A 40 9.31 -1.23 -5.40
N GLY A 41 8.40 -2.06 -4.89
CA GLY A 41 7.46 -2.83 -5.70
C GLY A 41 6.56 -1.98 -6.59
N TYR A 42 6.24 -0.74 -6.21
CA TYR A 42 5.45 0.17 -7.06
C TYR A 42 6.23 0.79 -8.21
N ILE A 43 7.55 0.98 -8.06
CA ILE A 43 8.38 1.58 -9.10
C ILE A 43 8.73 0.57 -10.17
N VAL A 44 9.01 -0.67 -9.77
CA VAL A 44 9.38 -1.74 -10.67
C VAL A 44 8.39 -2.89 -10.51
N GLY A 45 7.46 -3.02 -11.45
CA GLY A 45 6.43 -4.08 -11.39
C GLY A 45 7.03 -5.49 -11.25
N LEU A 46 8.22 -5.74 -11.81
CA LEU A 46 8.93 -7.00 -11.63
C LEU A 46 9.36 -7.25 -10.17
N ILE A 47 9.77 -6.19 -9.45
CA ILE A 47 10.11 -6.29 -8.03
C ILE A 47 8.87 -6.69 -7.22
N ALA A 48 7.70 -6.11 -7.52
CA ALA A 48 6.46 -6.50 -6.83
C ALA A 48 6.18 -8.01 -6.98
N ILE A 49 6.37 -8.59 -8.16
CA ILE A 49 6.19 -10.04 -8.37
C ILE A 49 7.14 -10.84 -7.50
N ILE A 50 8.42 -10.47 -7.48
CA ILE A 50 9.44 -11.16 -6.65
C ILE A 50 9.05 -11.08 -5.18
N MET A 51 8.70 -9.89 -4.68
CA MET A 51 8.33 -9.69 -3.28
C MET A 51 7.09 -10.50 -2.89
N TYR A 52 6.08 -10.55 -3.76
CA TYR A 52 4.86 -11.33 -3.56
C TYR A 52 5.14 -12.83 -3.43
N LEU A 53 6.09 -13.37 -4.20
CA LEU A 53 6.44 -14.79 -4.17
C LEU A 53 7.34 -15.17 -3.00
N VAL A 54 8.24 -14.27 -2.59
CA VAL A 54 9.27 -14.54 -1.56
C VAL A 54 8.75 -14.30 -0.15
N LYS A 55 8.08 -13.16 0.12
CA LYS A 55 7.66 -12.79 1.49
C LYS A 55 6.22 -13.22 1.78
N LYS A 56 5.99 -14.53 1.93
CA LYS A 56 4.65 -15.12 2.14
C LYS A 56 3.99 -14.76 3.46
N GLU A 57 4.78 -14.53 4.51
CA GLU A 57 4.29 -14.24 5.87
C GLU A 57 3.97 -12.74 6.08
N ASP A 58 4.46 -11.87 5.20
CA ASP A 58 4.30 -10.43 5.35
C ASP A 58 3.08 -9.92 4.59
N LYS A 59 1.94 -9.86 5.29
CA LYS A 59 0.66 -9.40 4.73
C LYS A 59 0.73 -7.97 4.19
N PHE A 60 1.52 -7.09 4.81
CA PHE A 60 1.66 -5.71 4.36
C PHE A 60 2.38 -5.66 3.01
N LEU A 61 3.53 -6.33 2.92
CA LEU A 61 4.30 -6.40 1.69
C LEU A 61 3.52 -7.11 0.57
N ARG A 62 2.79 -8.19 0.89
CA ARG A 62 1.96 -8.91 -0.09
C ARG A 62 0.82 -8.07 -0.63
N PHE A 63 0.14 -7.31 0.23
CA PHE A 63 -0.89 -6.39 -0.20
C PHE A 63 -0.35 -5.36 -1.20
N HIS A 64 0.74 -4.67 -0.84
CA HIS A 64 1.33 -3.65 -1.70
C HIS A 64 1.92 -4.23 -2.99
N ALA A 65 2.50 -5.43 -2.91
CA ALA A 65 2.98 -6.15 -4.07
C ALA A 65 1.84 -6.51 -5.03
N MET A 66 0.73 -7.09 -4.53
CA MET A 66 -0.42 -7.41 -5.37
C MET A 66 -1.10 -6.15 -5.93
N GLN A 67 -1.27 -5.09 -5.12
CA GLN A 67 -1.83 -3.82 -5.59
C GLN A 67 -0.95 -3.19 -6.68
N SER A 68 0.38 -3.27 -6.57
CA SER A 68 1.31 -2.84 -7.63
C SER A 68 1.16 -3.68 -8.91
N ILE A 69 1.14 -5.02 -8.79
CA ILE A 69 0.95 -5.92 -9.93
C ILE A 69 -0.34 -5.59 -10.67
N LEU A 70 -1.46 -5.48 -9.95
CA LEU A 70 -2.76 -5.17 -10.54
C LEU A 70 -2.80 -3.78 -11.17
N LEU A 71 -2.17 -2.78 -10.56
CA LEU A 71 -2.07 -1.42 -11.11
C LEU A 71 -1.33 -1.43 -12.45
N TRP A 72 -0.13 -2.03 -12.51
CA TRP A 72 0.68 -2.06 -13.72
C TRP A 72 0.07 -2.93 -14.82
N VAL A 73 -0.44 -4.12 -14.47
CA VAL A 73 -1.12 -5.01 -15.44
C VAL A 73 -2.39 -4.34 -15.97
N GLY A 74 -3.20 -3.72 -15.10
CA GLY A 74 -4.41 -3.01 -15.52
C GLY A 74 -4.10 -1.84 -16.44
N ALA A 75 -3.10 -1.01 -16.09
CA ALA A 75 -2.67 0.11 -16.93
C ALA A 75 -2.14 -0.36 -18.29
N PHE A 76 -1.34 -1.43 -18.31
CA PHE A 76 -0.82 -2.04 -19.53
C PHE A 76 -1.94 -2.54 -20.45
N VAL A 77 -2.91 -3.29 -19.91
CA VAL A 77 -4.03 -3.84 -20.70
C VAL A 77 -4.84 -2.70 -21.32
N VAL A 78 -5.17 -1.66 -20.56
CA VAL A 78 -5.93 -0.51 -21.08
C VAL A 78 -5.14 0.23 -22.15
N ALA A 79 -3.86 0.52 -21.91
CA ALA A 79 -3.00 1.19 -22.89
C ALA A 79 -2.83 0.36 -24.17
N PHE A 80 -2.69 -0.96 -24.05
CA PHE A 80 -2.58 -1.88 -25.18
C PHE A 80 -3.85 -1.90 -26.04
N VAL A 81 -5.02 -1.95 -25.41
CA VAL A 81 -6.31 -1.85 -26.13
C VAL A 81 -6.41 -0.54 -26.88
N LEU A 82 -6.11 0.59 -26.23
CA LEU A 82 -6.15 1.92 -26.88
C LEU A 82 -5.16 2.03 -28.03
N TRP A 83 -3.98 1.41 -27.90
CA TRP A 83 -2.98 1.36 -28.97
C TRP A 83 -3.49 0.59 -30.19
N ILE A 84 -4.16 -0.56 -29.99
CA ILE A 84 -4.80 -1.30 -31.10
C ILE A 84 -5.88 -0.44 -31.77
N LEU A 85 -6.75 0.22 -30.99
CA LEU A 85 -7.78 1.11 -31.55
C LEU A 85 -7.16 2.25 -32.37
N SER A 86 -6.12 2.88 -31.84
CA SER A 86 -5.35 3.91 -32.54
C SER A 86 -4.79 3.41 -33.86
N ALA A 87 -4.22 2.20 -33.88
CA ALA A 87 -3.63 1.61 -35.08
C ALA A 87 -4.69 1.31 -36.16
N VAL A 88 -5.82 0.72 -35.77
CA VAL A 88 -6.90 0.36 -36.70
C VAL A 88 -7.56 1.60 -37.30
N ILE A 89 -7.90 2.60 -36.47
CA ILE A 89 -8.51 3.85 -36.94
C ILE A 89 -7.53 4.65 -37.80
N GLY A 90 -6.25 4.64 -37.43
CA GLY A 90 -5.16 5.30 -38.15
C GLY A 90 -4.99 4.83 -39.60
N MET A 91 -5.42 3.61 -39.93
CA MET A 91 -5.35 3.08 -41.30
C MET A 91 -6.39 3.69 -42.25
N VAL A 92 -7.42 4.37 -41.73
CA VAL A 92 -8.49 4.94 -42.56
C VAL A 92 -8.11 6.37 -42.97
N PRO A 93 -7.89 6.66 -44.28
CA PRO A 93 -7.33 7.96 -44.72
C PRO A 93 -8.13 9.20 -44.31
N VAL A 94 -9.45 9.07 -44.14
CA VAL A 94 -10.35 10.19 -43.82
C VAL A 94 -10.43 10.47 -42.31
N ILE A 95 -10.31 9.44 -41.47
CA ILE A 95 -10.50 9.55 -40.00
C ILE A 95 -9.24 9.21 -39.21
N GLY A 96 -8.10 8.94 -39.87
CA GLY A 96 -6.88 8.47 -39.24
C GLY A 96 -6.32 9.41 -38.17
N VAL A 97 -6.59 10.71 -38.28
CA VAL A 97 -6.25 11.71 -37.24
C VAL A 97 -6.92 11.44 -35.90
N LEU A 98 -8.10 10.80 -35.89
CA LEU A 98 -8.77 10.38 -34.66
C LEU A 98 -7.99 9.28 -33.93
N GLY A 99 -7.13 8.53 -34.63
CA GLY A 99 -6.21 7.58 -34.00
C GLY A 99 -5.30 8.26 -32.97
N CYS A 100 -4.82 9.48 -33.25
CA CYS A 100 -3.99 10.24 -32.31
C CYS A 100 -4.69 10.49 -30.96
N VAL A 101 -6.03 10.66 -30.95
CA VAL A 101 -6.81 10.84 -29.73
C VAL A 101 -6.67 9.63 -28.81
N PHE A 102 -6.77 8.41 -29.37
CA PHE A 102 -6.61 7.17 -28.61
C PHE A 102 -5.17 6.98 -28.12
N GLY A 103 -4.18 7.38 -28.92
CA GLY A 103 -2.78 7.41 -28.49
C GLY A 103 -2.54 8.32 -27.28
N PHE A 104 -3.03 9.56 -27.34
CA PHE A 104 -2.94 10.51 -26.22
C PHE A 104 -3.71 10.04 -24.98
N LEU A 105 -4.88 9.42 -25.17
CA LEU A 105 -5.64 8.83 -24.07
C LEU A 105 -4.86 7.69 -23.40
N GLY A 106 -4.21 6.83 -24.18
CA GLY A 106 -3.34 5.77 -23.65
C GLY A 106 -2.19 6.33 -22.81
N LEU A 107 -1.53 7.39 -23.30
CA LEU A 107 -0.49 8.09 -22.56
C LEU A 107 -1.03 8.71 -21.27
N ALA A 108 -2.19 9.36 -21.31
CA ALA A 108 -2.80 9.97 -20.14
C ALA A 108 -3.11 8.93 -19.06
N ILE A 109 -3.66 7.77 -19.44
CA ILE A 109 -3.95 6.68 -18.51
C ILE A 109 -2.66 6.12 -17.90
N TRP A 110 -1.60 5.97 -18.69
CA TRP A 110 -0.30 5.55 -18.20
C TRP A 110 0.27 6.53 -17.17
N LEU A 111 0.19 7.85 -17.44
CA LEU A 111 0.61 8.88 -16.49
C LEU A 111 -0.19 8.86 -15.18
N VAL A 112 -1.51 8.67 -15.26
CA VAL A 112 -2.36 8.51 -14.07
C VAL A 112 -1.93 7.29 -13.26
N ALA A 113 -1.63 6.16 -13.91
CA ALA A 113 -1.14 4.96 -13.25
C ALA A 113 0.22 5.19 -12.57
N VAL A 114 1.13 5.91 -13.22
CA VAL A 114 2.43 6.30 -12.63
C VAL A 114 2.23 7.16 -11.40
N VAL A 115 1.40 8.20 -11.46
CA VAL A 115 1.11 9.07 -10.31
C VAL A 115 0.49 8.27 -9.17
N ALA A 116 -0.46 7.37 -9.47
CA ALA A 116 -1.05 6.48 -8.47
C ALA A 116 0.00 5.54 -7.85
N ALA A 117 0.92 5.00 -8.65
CA ALA A 117 2.01 4.14 -8.19
C ALA A 117 2.95 4.90 -7.26
N LEU A 118 3.35 6.12 -7.62
CA LEU A 118 4.21 6.97 -6.79
C LEU A 118 3.53 7.33 -5.46
N TYR A 119 2.23 7.66 -5.50
CA TYR A 119 1.48 7.94 -4.28
C TYR A 119 1.38 6.70 -3.37
N CYS A 120 1.10 5.53 -3.94
CA CYS A 120 1.07 4.29 -3.18
C CYS A 120 2.46 3.90 -2.65
N ALA A 121 3.53 4.19 -3.39
CA ALA A 121 4.90 3.97 -2.96
C ALA A 121 5.25 4.85 -1.75
N TYR A 122 4.88 6.13 -1.80
CA TYR A 122 5.04 7.08 -0.71
C TYR A 122 4.31 6.58 0.55
N LYS A 123 3.04 6.18 0.41
CA LYS A 123 2.25 5.63 1.52
C LYS A 123 2.80 4.33 2.07
N ALA A 124 3.25 3.43 1.20
CA ALA A 124 3.91 2.20 1.61
C ALA A 124 5.20 2.48 2.40
N PHE A 125 5.97 3.49 2.00
CA PHE A 125 7.18 3.91 2.69
C PHE A 125 6.89 4.49 4.09
N GLU A 126 5.79 5.23 4.25
CA GLU A 126 5.27 5.68 5.55
C GLU A 126 4.74 4.53 6.42
N GLY A 127 4.58 3.32 5.86
CA GLY A 127 3.98 2.17 6.54
C GLY A 127 2.46 2.20 6.55
N GLU A 128 1.85 3.05 5.73
CA GLU A 128 0.41 3.12 5.56
C GLU A 128 -0.06 2.16 4.48
N LYS A 129 -1.01 1.29 4.85
CA LYS A 129 -1.70 0.39 3.92
C LYS A 129 -2.76 1.14 3.12
N TYR A 130 -2.32 2.01 2.22
CA TYR A 130 -3.21 2.78 1.36
C TYR A 130 -3.84 1.89 0.27
N GLU A 131 -5.16 1.93 0.15
CA GLU A 131 -5.92 1.05 -0.72
C GLU A 131 -6.59 1.86 -1.83
N LEU A 132 -6.29 1.51 -3.08
CA LEU A 132 -6.96 2.13 -4.22
C LEU A 132 -8.43 1.64 -4.29
N PRO A 133 -9.41 2.50 -4.61
CA PRO A 133 -10.83 2.17 -4.48
C PRO A 133 -11.26 0.94 -5.30
N TYR A 134 -10.69 0.75 -6.50
CA TYR A 134 -10.97 -0.42 -7.33
C TYR A 134 -9.95 -1.53 -7.14
N ILE A 135 -8.66 -1.20 -7.08
CA ILE A 135 -7.55 -2.18 -7.09
C ILE A 135 -7.27 -2.75 -5.69
N GLY A 136 -7.38 -1.93 -4.64
CA GLY A 136 -7.13 -2.33 -3.25
C GLY A 136 -8.02 -3.47 -2.76
N PRO A 137 -9.35 -3.46 -2.99
CA PRO A 137 -10.22 -4.58 -2.66
C PRO A 137 -9.86 -5.88 -3.38
N MET A 138 -9.30 -5.80 -4.59
CA MET A 138 -8.80 -6.97 -5.31
C MET A 138 -7.51 -7.49 -4.68
N ALA A 139 -6.57 -6.58 -4.37
CA ALA A 139 -5.30 -6.93 -3.75
C ALA A 139 -5.45 -7.58 -2.38
N ARG A 140 -6.40 -7.11 -1.55
CA ARG A 140 -6.71 -7.69 -0.23
C ARG A 140 -7.06 -9.17 -0.24
N LYS A 141 -7.58 -9.70 -1.35
CA LYS A 141 -7.95 -11.12 -1.46
C LYS A 141 -6.73 -12.04 -1.53
N TYR A 142 -5.55 -11.48 -1.77
CA TYR A 142 -4.32 -12.21 -2.06
C TYR A 142 -3.18 -11.88 -1.08
N GLU A 143 -3.44 -11.09 -0.04
CA GLU A 143 -2.44 -10.76 1.00
C GLU A 143 -2.12 -11.90 1.96
#